data_AF-A0A858XE95-F1
#
_entry.id   AF-A0A858XE95-F1
#
_cell.length_a   1.000
_cell.length_b   1.000
_cell.length_c   1.000
_cell.angle_alpha   90.00
_cell.angle_beta   90.00
_cell.angle_gamma   90.00
#
_symmetry.space_group_name_H-M   'P 1'
#
loop_
_entity.id
_entity.type
_entity.pdbx_description
1 polymer ?
#
loop_
_entity_poly.entity_id
_entity_poly.type
_entity_poly.pdbx_seq_one_letter_code
_entity_poly.pdbx_strand_id
1 'polypeptide(L)'
;MLTISSRDLRARRRATLAAALLLIASPAAAQDLSVAMNQARLLKLPDGVATLVIGNPAIADATLQAGGLLVITGKSFGRTNLIALDSRGTVLMEHEVAVVQRGSEIVTVYRGPTGGRQTLDCAPVCEPTVTAGDAPEVFDPAVKQINDRNALSGQK
;
A
#
# COMPACT_ATOMS: atom_id res chain seq x y z
N MET A 1 78.46 -12.60 31.23
CA MET A 1 77.59 -13.23 32.25
C MET A 1 76.42 -12.28 32.45
N LEU A 2 75.16 -12.53 32.10
CA LEU A 2 74.34 -13.74 31.92
C LEU A 2 73.83 -13.94 30.47
N THR A 3 73.53 -15.18 30.11
CA THR A 3 73.08 -15.65 28.80
C THR A 3 71.56 -15.58 28.63
N ILE A 4 71.08 -15.17 27.44
CA ILE A 4 69.67 -15.16 27.04
C ILE A 4 69.23 -16.60 26.70
N SER A 5 68.27 -17.16 27.46
CA SER A 5 67.67 -18.47 27.16
C SER A 5 66.43 -18.30 26.27
N SER A 6 66.57 -18.64 24.99
CA SER A 6 65.58 -18.49 23.93
C SER A 6 64.56 -19.65 23.83
N ARG A 7 64.27 -20.34 24.95
CA ARG A 7 63.51 -21.60 24.95
C ARG A 7 62.03 -21.52 25.34
N ASP A 8 61.54 -20.40 25.87
CA ASP A 8 60.15 -20.33 26.37
C ASP A 8 59.10 -19.77 25.39
N LEU A 9 59.49 -19.45 24.14
CA LEU A 9 58.55 -18.90 23.13
C LEU A 9 57.77 -19.96 22.31
N ARG A 10 57.86 -21.26 22.63
CA ARG A 10 57.26 -22.34 21.82
C ARG A 10 56.27 -23.23 22.57
N ALA A 11 55.44 -22.68 23.44
CA ALA A 11 54.26 -23.37 23.95
C ALA A 11 53.31 -22.31 24.51
N ARG A 12 52.31 -21.81 23.78
CA ARG A 12 51.07 -22.53 23.47
C ARG A 12 50.37 -21.78 22.34
N ARG A 13 50.47 -22.33 21.13
CA ARG A 13 49.51 -22.05 20.05
C ARG A 13 48.20 -22.76 20.41
N ARG A 14 47.07 -22.12 20.10
CA ARG A 14 45.66 -22.57 20.17
C ARG A 14 44.88 -22.03 21.38
N ALA A 15 44.09 -20.99 21.13
CA ALA A 15 42.70 -20.92 21.57
C ALA A 15 41.96 -19.79 20.80
N THR A 16 41.29 -20.22 19.72
CA THR A 16 39.97 -19.75 19.27
C THR A 16 39.73 -18.26 19.03
N LEU A 17 39.80 -17.85 17.75
CA LEU A 17 39.02 -16.73 17.20
C LEU A 17 37.53 -17.00 17.48
N ALA A 18 36.93 -16.29 18.43
CA ALA A 18 35.48 -16.16 18.52
C ALA A 18 35.03 -15.13 17.46
N ALA A 19 34.79 -15.61 16.23
CA ALA A 19 34.12 -14.81 15.22
C ALA A 19 32.65 -14.64 15.64
N ALA A 20 32.32 -13.48 16.21
CA ALA A 20 30.96 -13.08 16.50
C ALA A 20 30.18 -12.94 15.19
N LEU A 21 29.38 -13.95 14.83
CA LEU A 21 28.35 -13.84 13.81
C LEU A 21 27.27 -12.88 14.34
N LEU A 22 27.40 -11.60 14.00
CA LEU A 22 26.30 -10.64 14.07
C LEU A 22 25.27 -11.04 13.01
N LEU A 23 24.25 -11.79 13.41
CA LEU A 23 23.04 -12.00 12.63
C LEU A 23 22.34 -10.65 12.48
N ILE A 24 22.50 -10.05 11.30
CA ILE A 24 21.79 -8.84 10.91
C ILE A 24 20.34 -9.25 10.62
N ALA A 25 19.47 -9.16 11.63
CA ALA A 25 18.04 -9.33 11.43
C ALA A 25 17.52 -8.11 10.65
N SER A 26 17.23 -8.28 9.36
CA SER A 26 16.54 -7.25 8.59
C SER A 26 15.10 -7.14 9.09
N PRO A 27 14.59 -5.92 9.38
CA PRO A 27 13.19 -5.76 9.73
C PRO A 27 12.34 -6.17 8.52
N ALA A 28 11.37 -7.05 8.73
CA ALA A 28 10.35 -7.33 7.74
C ALA A 28 9.50 -6.05 7.60
N ALA A 29 9.77 -5.26 6.55
CA ALA A 29 8.93 -4.12 6.23
C ALA A 29 7.54 -4.67 5.84
N ALA A 30 6.53 -4.38 6.65
CA ALA A 30 5.14 -4.55 6.25
C ALA A 30 4.95 -3.73 4.97
N GLN A 31 4.61 -4.41 3.87
CA GLN A 31 4.37 -3.74 2.60
C GLN A 31 2.95 -3.18 2.62
N ASP A 32 2.83 -1.86 2.69
CA ASP A 32 1.55 -1.16 2.59
C ASP A 32 0.94 -1.40 1.19
N LEU A 33 -0.25 -1.98 1.15
CA LEU A 33 -0.97 -2.26 -0.09
C LEU A 33 -1.98 -1.14 -0.39
N SER A 34 -1.65 -0.30 -1.37
CA SER A 34 -2.55 0.77 -1.82
C SER A 34 -3.47 0.32 -2.96
N VAL A 35 -4.78 0.42 -2.73
CA VAL A 35 -5.84 0.12 -3.69
C VAL A 35 -6.66 1.38 -3.95
N ALA A 36 -6.93 1.70 -5.21
CA ALA A 36 -7.80 2.82 -5.51
C ALA A 36 -9.28 2.46 -5.29
N MET A 37 -10.08 3.41 -4.81
CA MET A 37 -11.53 3.25 -4.69
C MET A 37 -12.15 2.86 -6.05
N ASN A 38 -13.09 1.93 -6.03
CA ASN A 38 -13.75 1.35 -7.21
C ASN A 38 -12.78 0.66 -8.19
N GLN A 39 -11.61 0.24 -7.71
CA GLN A 39 -10.62 -0.48 -8.52
C GLN A 39 -10.14 -1.74 -7.82
N ALA A 40 -9.65 -2.66 -8.64
CA ALA A 40 -9.03 -3.87 -8.18
C ALA A 40 -7.50 -3.83 -8.34
N ARG A 41 -6.81 -4.46 -7.39
CA ARG A 41 -5.39 -4.79 -7.44
C ARG A 41 -5.23 -6.30 -7.37
N LEU A 42 -4.23 -6.81 -8.07
CA LEU A 42 -3.87 -8.22 -8.06
C LEU A 42 -2.70 -8.43 -7.10
N LEU A 43 -2.81 -9.46 -6.26
CA LEU A 43 -1.75 -9.90 -5.35
C LEU A 43 -1.58 -11.42 -5.49
N LYS A 44 -0.35 -11.91 -5.65
CA LYS A 44 -0.09 -13.34 -5.64
C LYS A 44 0.04 -13.82 -4.19
N LEU A 45 -0.79 -14.79 -3.80
CA LEU A 45 -0.68 -15.39 -2.47
C LEU A 45 0.47 -16.42 -2.43
N PRO A 46 1.11 -16.57 -1.26
CA PRO A 46 2.03 -17.67 -1.01
C PRO A 46 1.28 -19.01 -1.05
N ASP A 47 2.02 -20.08 -1.23
CA ASP A 47 1.46 -21.43 -1.21
C ASP A 47 0.97 -21.81 0.20
N GLY A 48 -0.03 -22.69 0.27
CA GLY A 48 -0.54 -23.21 1.54
C GLY A 48 -1.54 -22.32 2.27
N VAL A 49 -1.99 -21.21 1.67
CA VAL A 49 -3.10 -20.41 2.21
C VAL A 49 -4.39 -21.24 2.20
N ALA A 50 -5.02 -21.35 3.36
CA ALA A 50 -6.31 -22.01 3.56
C ALA A 50 -7.43 -21.01 3.88
N THR A 51 -7.10 -19.92 4.58
CA THR A 51 -8.07 -18.93 5.03
C THR A 51 -7.60 -17.53 4.70
N LEU A 52 -8.50 -16.69 4.20
CA LEU A 52 -8.28 -15.27 3.99
C LEU A 52 -9.21 -14.46 4.89
N VAL A 53 -8.67 -13.44 5.54
CA VAL A 53 -9.42 -12.54 6.42
C VAL A 53 -9.22 -11.11 5.96
N ILE A 54 -10.31 -10.36 5.84
CA ILE A 54 -10.32 -8.92 5.67
C ILE A 54 -10.89 -8.31 6.94
N GLY A 55 -10.18 -7.37 7.56
CA GLY A 55 -10.61 -6.76 8.82
C GLY A 55 -11.95 -6.03 8.68
N ASN A 56 -12.14 -5.26 7.61
CA ASN A 56 -13.39 -4.56 7.30
C ASN A 56 -13.80 -4.69 5.81
N PRO A 57 -14.78 -5.56 5.49
CA PRO A 57 -15.24 -5.77 4.10
C PRO A 57 -16.00 -4.58 3.49
N ALA A 58 -16.35 -3.56 4.28
CA ALA A 58 -16.92 -2.31 3.76
C ALA A 58 -15.85 -1.38 3.16
N ILE A 59 -14.59 -1.50 3.59
CA ILE A 59 -13.45 -0.70 3.08
C ILE A 59 -12.86 -1.37 1.84
N ALA A 60 -12.49 -2.64 1.95
CA ALA A 60 -11.94 -3.42 0.85
C ALA A 60 -12.55 -4.82 0.85
N ASP A 61 -12.59 -5.46 -0.30
CA ASP A 61 -13.04 -6.86 -0.45
C ASP A 61 -11.98 -7.65 -1.22
N ALA A 62 -11.95 -8.97 -1.07
CA ALA A 62 -10.96 -9.80 -1.74
C ALA A 62 -11.56 -11.13 -2.21
N THR A 63 -11.25 -11.51 -3.45
CA THR A 63 -11.71 -12.77 -4.04
C THR A 63 -10.52 -13.57 -4.55
N LEU A 64 -10.48 -14.86 -4.21
CA LEU A 64 -9.44 -15.77 -4.66
C LEU A 64 -9.79 -16.33 -6.04
N GLN A 65 -8.89 -16.14 -7.00
CA GLN A 65 -8.96 -16.72 -8.33
C GLN A 65 -8.08 -17.97 -8.42
N ALA A 66 -8.28 -18.74 -9.49
CA ALA A 66 -7.46 -19.92 -9.78
C ALA A 66 -5.96 -19.58 -9.82
N GLY A 67 -5.12 -20.52 -9.37
CA GLY A 67 -3.67 -20.33 -9.32
C GLY A 67 -3.18 -19.48 -8.14
N GLY A 68 -4.01 -19.23 -7.13
CA GLY A 68 -3.62 -18.46 -5.94
C GLY A 68 -3.42 -16.97 -6.21
N LEU A 69 -4.14 -16.42 -7.19
CA LEU A 69 -4.15 -15.00 -7.49
C LEU A 69 -5.31 -14.36 -6.75
N LEU A 70 -5.02 -13.37 -5.93
CA LEU A 70 -6.01 -12.65 -5.16
C LEU A 70 -6.38 -11.33 -5.85
N VAL A 71 -7.67 -11.10 -6.03
CA VAL A 71 -8.24 -9.86 -6.56
C VAL A 71 -8.78 -9.06 -5.39
N ILE A 72 -8.14 -7.95 -5.08
CA ILE A 72 -8.48 -7.07 -3.95
C ILE A 72 -9.16 -5.82 -4.52
N THR A 73 -10.38 -5.52 -4.09
CA THR A 73 -11.20 -4.42 -4.58
C THR A 73 -11.39 -3.36 -3.51
N GLY A 74 -11.06 -2.10 -3.81
CA GLY A 74 -11.35 -0.97 -2.93
C GLY A 74 -12.83 -0.57 -3.04
N LYS A 75 -13.57 -0.60 -1.92
CA LYS A 75 -14.99 -0.26 -1.85
C LYS A 75 -15.24 1.14 -1.30
N SER A 76 -14.60 1.49 -0.19
CA SER A 76 -14.70 2.81 0.42
C SER A 76 -13.35 3.25 0.99
N PHE A 77 -13.16 4.56 1.14
CA PHE A 77 -11.92 5.10 1.69
C PHE A 77 -11.65 4.62 3.12
N GLY A 78 -10.40 4.37 3.43
CA GLY A 78 -9.97 3.97 4.77
C GLY A 78 -8.78 3.02 4.75
N ARG A 79 -8.39 2.57 5.95
CA ARG A 79 -7.36 1.55 6.13
C ARG A 79 -7.99 0.34 6.78
N THR A 80 -7.65 -0.84 6.28
CA THR A 80 -7.99 -2.14 6.87
C THR A 80 -6.80 -3.07 6.72
N ASN A 81 -6.93 -4.33 7.09
CA ASN A 81 -5.89 -5.32 6.93
C ASN A 81 -6.41 -6.55 6.18
N LEU A 82 -5.47 -7.21 5.52
CA LEU A 82 -5.63 -8.48 4.84
C LEU A 82 -4.69 -9.48 5.48
N ILE A 83 -5.22 -10.59 5.97
CA ILE A 83 -4.45 -11.64 6.63
C ILE A 83 -4.71 -12.96 5.89
N ALA A 84 -3.64 -13.66 5.53
CA ALA A 84 -3.71 -15.00 4.97
C ALA A 84 -3.13 -16.01 5.96
N LEU A 85 -3.89 -17.08 6.24
CA LEU A 85 -3.55 -18.12 7.21
C LEU A 85 -3.39 -19.48 6.53
N ASP A 86 -2.52 -20.33 7.09
CA ASP A 86 -2.47 -21.75 6.77
C ASP A 86 -3.62 -22.54 7.43
N SER A 87 -3.73 -23.83 7.12
CA SER A 87 -4.77 -24.71 7.69
C SER A 87 -4.66 -24.92 9.21
N ARG A 88 -3.54 -24.51 9.83
CA ARG A 88 -3.30 -24.57 11.27
C ARG A 88 -3.55 -23.22 11.95
N GLY A 89 -3.96 -22.20 11.21
CA GLY A 89 -4.17 -20.84 11.71
C GLY A 89 -2.88 -20.01 11.86
N THR A 90 -1.77 -20.47 11.28
CA THR A 90 -0.51 -19.71 11.27
C THR A 90 -0.61 -18.58 10.24
N VAL A 91 -0.22 -17.36 10.62
CA VAL A 91 -0.18 -16.22 9.70
C VAL A 91 0.95 -16.44 8.69
N LEU A 92 0.58 -16.54 7.41
CA LEU A 92 1.51 -16.65 6.29
C LEU A 92 1.86 -15.27 5.70
N MET A 93 0.90 -14.35 5.72
CA MET A 93 1.04 -13.00 5.17
C MET A 93 0.04 -12.07 5.86
N GLU A 94 0.48 -10.84 6.10
CA GLU A 94 -0.37 -9.74 6.55
C GLU A 94 0.01 -8.47 5.79
N HIS A 95 -1.00 -7.79 5.26
CA HIS A 95 -0.86 -6.49 4.62
C HIS A 95 -1.85 -5.50 5.21
N GLU A 96 -1.39 -4.28 5.45
CA GLU A 96 -2.31 -3.18 5.61
C GLU A 96 -2.81 -2.73 4.23
N VAL A 97 -4.13 -2.64 4.07
CA VAL A 97 -4.80 -2.23 2.84
C VAL A 97 -5.29 -0.80 3.02
N ALA A 98 -4.69 0.13 2.29
CA ALA A 98 -5.13 1.51 2.22
C ALA A 98 -5.96 1.73 0.94
N VAL A 99 -7.25 2.03 1.12
CA VAL A 99 -8.12 2.41 0.01
C VAL A 99 -8.09 3.92 -0.15
N VAL A 100 -7.49 4.35 -1.25
CA VAL A 100 -7.22 5.75 -1.57
C VAL A 100 -7.90 6.16 -2.86
N GLN A 101 -7.90 7.44 -3.20
CA GLN A 101 -8.29 7.87 -4.54
C GLN A 101 -7.22 7.42 -5.55
N ARG A 102 -7.61 6.98 -6.75
CA ARG A 102 -6.62 6.62 -7.78
C ARG A 102 -5.79 7.85 -8.14
N GLY A 103 -4.48 7.76 -7.90
CA GLY A 103 -3.42 8.46 -8.66
C GLY A 103 -3.62 9.95 -8.86
N SER A 104 -4.39 10.59 -8.01
CA SER A 104 -4.73 11.99 -8.06
C SER A 104 -4.42 12.54 -6.69
N GLU A 105 -3.48 13.47 -6.64
CA GLU A 105 -3.37 14.32 -5.47
C GLU A 105 -4.65 15.15 -5.47
N ILE A 106 -5.63 14.70 -4.68
CA ILE A 106 -6.88 15.44 -4.52
C ILE A 106 -6.57 16.68 -3.70
N VAL A 107 -6.54 17.83 -4.38
CA VAL A 107 -6.29 19.12 -3.75
C VAL A 107 -7.62 19.83 -3.60
N THR A 108 -7.97 20.18 -2.36
CA THR A 108 -9.12 21.06 -2.09
C THR A 108 -8.63 22.49 -1.89
N VAL A 109 -9.08 23.40 -2.74
CA VAL A 109 -8.77 24.83 -2.69
C VAL A 109 -9.98 25.59 -2.15
N TYR A 110 -9.77 26.43 -1.13
CA TYR A 110 -10.77 27.36 -0.61
C TYR A 110 -10.42 28.77 -1.07
N ARG A 111 -11.22 29.35 -1.97
CA ARG A 111 -10.99 30.69 -2.51
C ARG A 111 -11.81 31.75 -1.77
N GLY A 112 -11.29 32.22 -0.64
CA GLY A 112 -11.85 33.37 0.07
C GLY A 112 -13.35 33.28 0.40
N PRO A 113 -14.01 34.40 0.74
CA PRO A 113 -15.41 34.39 1.13
C PRO A 113 -16.39 34.14 -0.02
N THR A 114 -15.97 34.36 -1.27
CA THR A 114 -16.85 34.38 -2.45
C THR A 114 -16.47 33.40 -3.56
N GLY A 115 -15.29 32.77 -3.49
CA GLY A 115 -14.83 31.80 -4.51
C GLY A 115 -15.04 30.34 -4.11
N GLY A 116 -15.50 30.09 -2.88
CA GLY A 116 -15.97 28.79 -2.41
C GLY A 116 -14.90 27.68 -2.41
N ARG A 117 -15.38 26.45 -2.19
CA ARG A 117 -14.56 25.23 -2.17
C ARG A 117 -14.46 24.64 -3.58
N GLN A 118 -13.28 24.25 -4.01
CA GLN A 118 -13.09 23.50 -5.26
C GLN A 118 -12.13 22.33 -5.05
N THR A 119 -12.51 21.17 -5.55
CA THR A 119 -11.69 19.97 -5.51
C THR A 119 -11.07 19.72 -6.90
N LEU A 120 -9.78 19.42 -6.91
CA LEU A 120 -8.97 19.17 -8.11
C LEU A 120 -8.32 17.80 -8.03
N ASP A 121 -8.19 17.16 -9.18
CA ASP A 121 -7.40 15.96 -9.40
C ASP A 121 -6.06 16.38 -10.03
N CYS A 122 -4.96 16.30 -9.27
CA CYS A 122 -3.64 16.72 -9.73
C CYS A 122 -2.73 15.51 -10.02
N ALA A 123 -2.41 15.29 -11.31
CA ALA A 123 -1.35 14.38 -11.75
C ALA A 123 -1.02 14.53 -13.26
N PRO A 124 0.12 15.14 -13.68
CA PRO A 124 0.94 16.19 -13.06
C PRO A 124 0.35 17.61 -13.23
N VAL A 125 -0.80 17.72 -13.91
CA VAL A 125 -1.60 18.95 -14.07
C VAL A 125 -2.91 18.76 -13.30
N CYS A 126 -3.40 19.83 -12.69
CA CYS A 126 -4.64 19.80 -11.91
C CYS A 126 -5.87 20.01 -12.81
N GLU A 127 -6.71 19.00 -12.86
CA GLU A 127 -7.99 19.00 -13.57
C GLU A 127 -9.15 19.17 -12.56
N PRO A 128 -10.21 19.91 -12.90
CA PRO A 128 -11.39 20.01 -12.03
C PRO A 128 -12.12 18.68 -11.92
N THR A 129 -12.57 18.33 -10.71
CA THR A 129 -13.40 17.15 -10.46
C THR A 129 -14.76 17.55 -9.88
N VAL A 130 -15.79 16.76 -10.19
CA VAL A 130 -17.13 16.95 -9.60
C VAL A 130 -17.15 16.28 -8.24
N THR A 131 -16.97 17.07 -7.18
CA THR A 131 -16.99 16.59 -5.79
C THR A 131 -18.12 17.23 -5.01
N ALA A 132 -18.88 16.42 -4.29
CA ALA A 132 -19.96 16.92 -3.44
C ALA A 132 -19.42 17.91 -2.38
N GLY A 133 -20.12 19.04 -2.24
CA GLY A 133 -19.74 20.13 -1.33
C GLY A 133 -18.75 21.13 -1.91
N ASP A 134 -18.37 21.00 -3.18
CA ASP A 134 -17.73 22.11 -3.89
C ASP A 134 -18.74 23.24 -4.14
N ALA A 135 -18.22 24.45 -4.37
CA ALA A 135 -19.00 25.64 -4.61
C ALA A 135 -19.90 25.46 -5.84
N PRO A 136 -21.19 25.86 -5.80
CA PRO A 136 -22.10 25.73 -6.93
C PRO A 136 -21.56 26.33 -8.23
N GLU A 137 -20.82 27.44 -8.12
CA GLU A 137 -20.23 28.17 -9.25
C GLU A 137 -19.18 27.34 -10.01
N VAL A 138 -18.61 26.30 -9.37
CA VAL A 138 -17.65 25.37 -9.98
C VAL A 138 -18.31 24.03 -10.28
N PHE A 139 -19.18 23.55 -9.39
CA PHE A 139 -19.83 22.25 -9.48
C PHE A 139 -20.81 22.18 -10.66
N ASP A 140 -21.71 23.17 -10.80
CA ASP A 140 -22.79 23.13 -11.81
C ASP A 140 -22.25 23.16 -13.25
N PRO A 141 -21.28 24.03 -13.60
CA PRO A 141 -20.68 24.02 -14.94
C PRO A 141 -19.95 22.71 -15.25
N ALA A 142 -19.24 22.14 -14.27
CA ALA A 142 -18.51 20.87 -14.47
C ALA A 142 -19.46 19.70 -14.72
N VAL A 143 -20.57 19.62 -13.98
CA VAL A 143 -21.64 18.63 -14.23
C VAL A 143 -22.25 18.82 -15.61
N LYS A 144 -22.53 20.07 -16.01
CA LYS A 144 -23.08 20.36 -17.34
C LYS A 144 -22.15 19.88 -18.46
N GLN A 145 -20.85 20.18 -18.37
CA GLN A 145 -19.86 19.76 -19.36
C GLN A 145 -19.76 18.24 -19.49
N ILE A 146 -19.82 17.51 -18.37
CA ILE A 146 -19.83 16.04 -18.36
C ILE A 146 -21.08 15.50 -19.06
N ASN A 147 -22.25 16.07 -18.76
CA ASN A 147 -23.50 15.65 -19.38
C ASN A 147 -23.51 15.93 -20.88
N ASP A 148 -23.05 17.11 -21.31
CA ASP A 148 -22.94 17.46 -22.72
C ASP A 148 -22.01 16.49 -23.46
N ARG A 149 -20.83 16.18 -22.90
CA ARG A 149 -19.89 15.20 -23.46
C ARG A 149 -20.51 13.80 -23.58
N ASN A 150 -21.23 13.36 -22.55
CA ASN A 150 -21.88 12.05 -22.55
C ASN A 150 -22.98 11.98 -23.62
N ALA A 151 -23.73 13.08 -23.82
CA ALA A 151 -24.73 13.18 -24.89
C ALA A 151 -24.11 13.09 -26.28
N LEU A 152 -22.93 13.68 -26.50
CA LEU A 152 -22.17 13.54 -27.76
C LEU A 152 -21.69 12.11 -28.01
N SER A 153 -21.38 11.37 -26.93
CA SER A 153 -20.88 9.99 -27.01
C SER A 153 -21.98 8.95 -27.25
N GLY A 154 -23.25 9.32 -27.01
CA GLY A 154 -24.43 8.47 -27.18
C GLY A 154 -25.06 8.48 -28.57
N GLN A 155 -24.53 9.26 -29.52
CA GLN A 155 -24.99 9.26 -30.91
C GLN A 155 -24.28 8.16 -31.69
N LYS A 156 -24.81 6.94 -31.64
CA LYS A 156 -24.48 5.88 -32.59
C LYS A 156 -25.73 5.13 -33.04
#